data_AF-A0A0C2CVT0-F1
#
_entry.id   AF-A0A0C2CVT0-F1
#
_cell.length_a   1.000
_cell.length_b   1.000
_cell.length_c   1.000
_cell.angle_alpha   90.00
_cell.angle_beta   90.00
_cell.angle_gamma   90.00
#
_symmetry.space_group_name_H-M   'P 1'
#
loop_
_entity.id
_entity.type
_entity.pdbx_description
1 polymer ?
#
loop_
_entity_poly.entity_id
_entity_poly.type
_entity_poly.pdbx_seq_one_letter_code
_entity_poly.pdbx_strand_id
1 'polypeptide(L)'
;MNAPRRRTPQLWSRERVLFTALAARLTLVFYSNIHDYIFEVNFTDIDYSVFSDAARHVAEGRSPFARETYRYTPALAWILLPVVTYKDFGKFLFCIFDIIVGWMFFEMISPQADNGDEERRENKDTHSSTGSGDLHKTVVSQHDGDSVMASVVIFWLANPLTAIISARGNADVLVCAAVLYTLYLLKKGQWVASALAHGALAVHLKIYPLIYLPSIFLHLCKFSTDEGFPASLRRLLSNWKGFAYAA
;
A
#
# COMPACT_ATOMS: atom_id res chain seq x y z
N MET A 1 11.03 -30.33 -30.77
CA MET A 1 12.19 -29.51 -30.36
C MET A 1 11.68 -28.39 -29.47
N ASN A 2 11.80 -28.52 -28.15
CA ASN A 2 11.47 -27.44 -27.21
C ASN A 2 12.61 -26.42 -27.23
N ALA A 3 12.32 -25.20 -27.68
CA ALA A 3 13.27 -24.10 -27.59
C ALA A 3 13.64 -23.86 -26.11
N PRO A 4 14.92 -23.70 -25.76
CA PRO A 4 15.31 -23.38 -24.39
C PRO A 4 14.73 -22.02 -24.01
N ARG A 5 13.88 -21.97 -22.97
CA ARG A 5 13.37 -20.72 -22.42
C ARG A 5 14.54 -19.83 -22.03
N ARG A 6 14.68 -18.69 -22.70
CA ARG A 6 15.62 -17.65 -22.30
C ARG A 6 15.19 -17.16 -20.91
N ARG A 7 15.96 -17.51 -19.88
CA ARG A 7 15.92 -16.77 -18.61
C ARG A 7 16.33 -15.34 -18.96
N THR A 8 15.39 -14.41 -18.95
CA THR A 8 15.77 -13.00 -18.93
C THR A 8 16.51 -12.79 -17.61
N PRO A 9 17.81 -12.44 -17.62
CA PRO A 9 18.47 -12.10 -16.38
C PRO A 9 17.72 -10.88 -15.82
N GLN A 10 17.19 -10.99 -14.61
CA GLN A 10 16.66 -9.83 -13.90
C GLN A 10 17.86 -8.91 -13.64
N LEU A 11 18.08 -7.93 -14.52
CA LEU A 11 19.30 -7.12 -14.56
C LEU A 11 19.49 -6.28 -13.28
N TRP A 12 18.44 -6.13 -12.47
CA TRP A 12 18.44 -5.34 -11.25
C TRP A 12 17.90 -6.14 -10.08
N SER A 13 18.70 -6.27 -9.01
CA SER A 13 18.23 -6.77 -7.72
C SER A 13 17.19 -5.80 -7.14
N ARG A 14 16.17 -6.35 -6.45
CA ARG A 14 15.10 -5.58 -5.78
C ARG A 14 15.66 -4.44 -4.92
N GLU A 15 16.72 -4.74 -4.16
CA GLU A 15 17.40 -3.77 -3.29
C GLU A 15 18.02 -2.61 -4.09
N ARG A 16 18.63 -2.89 -5.24
CA ARG A 16 19.23 -1.86 -6.09
C ARG A 16 18.17 -0.93 -6.65
N VAL A 17 17.03 -1.47 -7.08
CA VAL A 17 15.90 -0.66 -7.58
C VAL A 17 15.37 0.25 -6.48
N LEU A 18 15.14 -0.28 -5.27
CA LEU A 18 14.64 0.52 -4.15
C LEU A 18 15.65 1.60 -3.73
N PHE A 19 16.94 1.27 -3.71
CA PHE A 19 18.00 2.22 -3.37
C PHE A 19 18.13 3.34 -4.41
N THR A 20 18.13 3.01 -5.71
CA THR A 20 18.18 4.05 -6.75
C THR A 20 16.93 4.93 -6.74
N ALA A 21 15.76 4.33 -6.53
CA ALA A 21 14.51 5.06 -6.39
C ALA A 21 14.50 6.00 -5.17
N LEU A 22 15.08 5.58 -4.04
CA LEU A 22 15.26 6.42 -2.86
C LEU A 22 16.23 7.57 -3.15
N ALA A 23 17.40 7.27 -3.71
CA ALA A 23 18.41 8.28 -4.02
C ALA A 23 17.87 9.36 -4.97
N ALA A 24 17.08 8.96 -5.99
CA ALA A 24 16.41 9.89 -6.89
C ALA A 24 15.44 10.82 -6.13
N ARG A 25 14.62 10.28 -5.22
CA ARG A 25 13.68 11.07 -4.41
C ARG A 25 14.42 12.02 -3.46
N LEU A 26 15.47 11.57 -2.78
CA LEU A 26 16.27 12.42 -1.90
C LEU A 26 16.91 13.57 -2.69
N THR A 27 17.39 13.29 -3.92
CA THR A 27 17.91 14.33 -4.82
C THR A 27 16.84 15.38 -5.15
N LEU A 28 15.59 14.95 -5.40
CA LEU A 28 14.47 15.86 -5.61
C LEU A 28 14.13 16.69 -4.36
N VAL A 29 14.25 16.12 -3.16
CA VAL A 29 14.06 16.87 -1.91
C VAL A 29 15.10 17.98 -1.80
N PHE A 30 16.39 17.71 -2.08
CA PHE A 30 17.42 18.76 -2.09
C PHE A 30 17.18 19.79 -3.20
N TYR A 31 16.78 19.33 -4.39
CA TYR A 31 16.41 20.22 -5.50
C TYR A 31 15.24 21.14 -5.13
N SER A 32 14.26 20.65 -4.35
CA SER A 32 13.11 21.46 -3.93
C SER A 32 13.52 22.74 -3.22
N ASN A 33 14.56 22.70 -2.39
CA ASN A 33 15.06 23.88 -1.66
C ASN A 33 15.71 24.90 -2.59
N ILE A 34 16.43 24.43 -3.61
CA ILE A 34 17.04 25.30 -4.62
C ILE A 34 15.94 25.92 -5.50
N HIS A 35 14.95 25.12 -5.90
CA HIS A 35 13.84 25.57 -6.73
C HIS A 35 13.00 26.63 -6.00
N ASP A 36 12.60 26.37 -4.76
CA ASP A 36 11.80 27.30 -3.94
C ASP A 36 12.54 28.62 -3.65
N TYR A 37 13.87 28.64 -3.77
CA TYR A 37 14.66 29.87 -3.62
C TYR A 37 14.74 30.69 -4.91
N ILE A 38 14.78 30.03 -6.08
CA ILE A 38 15.01 30.67 -7.38
C ILE A 38 13.70 31.10 -8.05
N PHE A 39 12.65 30.30 -7.93
CA PHE A 39 11.40 30.48 -8.68
C PHE A 39 10.27 31.00 -7.80
N GLU A 40 9.38 31.79 -8.39
CA GLU A 40 8.18 32.32 -7.70
C GLU A 40 7.15 31.22 -7.39
N VAL A 41 7.03 30.23 -8.28
CA VAL A 41 6.15 29.08 -8.07
C VAL A 41 6.91 28.00 -7.29
N ASN A 42 6.41 27.65 -6.11
CA ASN A 42 7.08 26.69 -5.24
C ASN A 42 6.98 25.24 -5.76
N PHE A 43 8.12 24.54 -5.68
CA PHE A 43 8.17 23.10 -5.73
C PHE A 43 7.57 22.48 -4.47
N THR A 44 7.72 23.07 -3.28
CA THR A 44 7.06 22.52 -2.08
C THR A 44 5.52 22.58 -2.22
N ASP A 45 4.84 21.51 -1.81
CA ASP A 45 3.37 21.45 -1.80
C ASP A 45 2.79 22.47 -0.80
N ILE A 46 1.64 23.07 -1.16
CA ILE A 46 0.90 23.96 -0.26
C ILE A 46 0.47 23.18 0.98
N ASP A 47 0.02 21.94 0.81
CA ASP A 47 -0.38 21.08 1.93
C ASP A 47 0.77 20.85 2.93
N TYR A 48 2.02 20.86 2.46
CA TYR A 48 3.19 20.70 3.34
C TYR A 48 3.35 21.84 4.34
N SER A 49 3.05 23.08 3.91
CA SER A 49 3.06 24.23 4.81
C SER A 49 1.94 24.15 5.84
N VAL A 50 0.75 23.68 5.44
CA VAL A 50 -0.39 23.45 6.33
C VAL A 50 -0.06 22.39 7.39
N PHE A 51 0.63 21.31 7.01
CA PHE A 51 1.09 20.30 7.98
C PHE A 51 2.12 20.88 8.95
N SER A 52 3.06 21.66 8.43
CA SER A 52 4.14 22.26 9.22
C SER A 52 3.62 23.26 10.26
N ASP A 53 2.63 24.07 9.88
CA ASP A 53 1.97 25.00 10.79
C ASP A 53 1.18 24.25 11.88
N ALA A 54 0.44 23.21 11.50
CA ALA A 54 -0.28 22.38 12.47
C ALA A 54 0.67 21.68 13.45
N ALA A 55 1.81 21.16 12.98
CA ALA A 55 2.85 20.61 13.83
C ALA A 55 3.44 21.67 14.79
N ARG A 56 3.59 22.92 14.34
CA ARG A 56 4.02 24.04 15.20
C ARG A 56 2.98 24.34 16.29
N HIS A 57 1.68 24.35 15.95
CA HIS A 57 0.63 24.50 16.95
C HIS A 57 0.69 23.39 18.01
N VAL A 58 0.89 22.14 17.58
CA VAL A 58 1.03 20.99 18.49
C VAL A 58 2.27 21.13 19.38
N ALA A 59 3.40 21.57 18.82
CA ALA A 59 4.64 21.79 19.58
C ALA A 59 4.49 22.85 20.69
N GLU A 60 3.58 23.80 20.52
CA GLU A 60 3.23 24.83 21.51
C GLU A 60 2.10 24.38 22.47
N GLY A 61 1.68 23.12 22.42
CA GLY A 61 0.58 22.60 23.24
C GLY A 61 -0.82 23.02 22.79
N ARG A 62 -0.95 23.59 21.58
CA ARG A 62 -2.21 24.00 20.97
C ARG A 62 -2.79 22.88 20.11
N SER A 63 -4.07 22.97 19.78
CA SER A 63 -4.72 22.04 18.85
C SER A 63 -4.16 22.22 17.42
N PRO A 64 -3.91 21.14 16.65
CA PRO A 64 -3.51 21.25 15.24
C PRO A 64 -4.59 21.94 14.38
N PHE A 65 -5.86 21.84 14.79
CA PHE A 65 -7.00 22.50 14.14
C PHE A 65 -7.07 24.00 14.39
N ALA A 66 -6.17 24.56 15.21
CA ALA A 66 -6.02 26.02 15.32
C ALA A 66 -5.56 26.63 13.99
N ARG A 67 -4.98 25.82 13.08
CA ARG A 67 -4.73 26.22 11.69
C ARG A 67 -6.01 26.06 10.87
N GLU A 68 -6.57 27.17 10.40
CA GLU A 68 -7.89 27.22 9.72
C GLU A 68 -8.05 26.26 8.52
N THR A 69 -6.99 25.98 7.77
CA THR A 69 -7.05 25.11 6.58
C THR A 69 -6.62 23.66 6.86
N TYR A 70 -6.42 23.29 8.13
CA TYR A 70 -5.97 21.95 8.50
C TYR A 70 -7.14 20.95 8.49
N ARG A 71 -7.20 20.15 7.42
CA ARG A 71 -8.24 19.13 7.17
C ARG A 71 -7.77 17.68 7.38
N TYR A 72 -6.61 17.52 8.00
CA TYR A 72 -5.93 16.24 8.12
C TYR A 72 -6.03 15.71 9.55
N THR A 73 -5.68 14.45 9.74
CA THR A 73 -5.75 13.83 11.06
C THR A 73 -4.74 14.43 12.03
N PRO A 74 -5.10 14.69 13.30
CA PRO A 74 -4.16 15.16 14.31
C PRO A 74 -2.89 14.32 14.40
N ALA A 75 -2.99 13.01 14.18
CA ALA A 75 -1.85 12.08 14.20
C ALA A 75 -0.74 12.51 13.21
N LEU A 76 -1.11 13.07 12.05
CA LEU A 76 -0.14 13.53 11.06
C LEU A 76 0.65 14.74 11.60
N ALA A 77 0.01 15.67 12.30
CA ALA A 77 0.71 16.80 12.93
C ALA A 77 1.69 16.33 14.02
N TRP A 78 1.30 15.31 14.81
CA TRP A 78 2.19 14.71 15.82
C TRP A 78 3.40 14.01 15.19
N ILE A 79 3.20 13.22 14.14
CA ILE A 79 4.28 12.54 13.41
C ILE A 79 5.26 13.56 12.84
N LEU A 80 4.76 14.72 12.38
CA LEU A 80 5.56 15.78 11.78
C LEU A 80 6.14 16.77 12.78
N LEU A 81 6.03 16.55 14.10
CA LEU A 81 6.63 17.45 15.09
C LEU A 81 8.09 17.84 14.83
N PRO A 82 8.99 16.94 14.37
CA PRO A 82 10.38 17.33 14.07
C PRO A 82 10.52 18.37 12.95
N VAL A 83 9.47 18.63 12.16
CA VAL A 83 9.46 19.66 11.11
C VAL A 83 9.69 21.07 11.66
N VAL A 84 9.35 21.29 12.94
CA VAL A 84 9.56 22.57 13.63
C VAL A 84 11.05 22.89 13.74
N THR A 85 11.90 21.87 13.91
CA THR A 85 13.36 22.00 13.95
C THR A 85 13.98 21.82 12.57
N TYR A 86 13.48 20.86 11.78
CA TYR A 86 14.02 20.47 10.49
C TYR A 86 12.95 20.58 9.40
N LYS A 87 12.92 21.71 8.69
CA LYS A 87 11.85 22.05 7.73
C LYS A 87 11.55 20.96 6.71
N ASP A 88 12.54 20.18 6.26
CA ASP A 88 12.35 19.14 5.23
C ASP A 88 12.09 17.72 5.80
N PHE A 89 12.01 17.57 7.14
CA PHE A 89 11.82 16.27 7.79
C PHE A 89 10.68 15.46 7.18
N GLY A 90 9.51 16.11 7.02
CA GLY A 90 8.35 15.44 6.43
C GLY A 90 8.58 15.00 4.98
N LYS A 91 9.29 15.77 4.15
CA LYS A 91 9.60 15.36 2.77
C LYS A 91 10.45 14.08 2.75
N PHE A 92 11.47 14.01 3.61
CA PHE A 92 12.28 12.80 3.77
C PHE A 92 11.43 11.61 4.25
N LEU A 93 10.58 11.83 5.26
CA LEU A 93 9.68 10.81 5.78
C LEU A 93 8.76 10.25 4.68
N PHE A 94 8.14 11.12 3.89
CA PHE A 94 7.23 10.70 2.81
C PHE A 94 7.98 9.96 1.70
N CYS A 95 9.17 10.39 1.31
CA CYS A 95 9.99 9.66 0.35
C CYS A 95 10.38 8.26 0.87
N ILE A 96 10.68 8.10 2.16
CA ILE A 96 10.95 6.79 2.77
C ILE A 96 9.71 5.90 2.68
N PHE A 97 8.53 6.42 3.05
CA PHE A 97 7.28 5.67 2.96
C PHE A 97 6.91 5.29 1.51
N ASP A 98 7.28 6.12 0.52
CA ASP A 98 7.07 5.80 -0.90
C ASP A 98 7.89 4.57 -1.33
N ILE A 99 9.10 4.44 -0.79
CA ILE A 99 9.94 3.26 -1.01
C ILE A 99 9.41 2.05 -0.23
N ILE A 100 8.88 2.25 0.98
CA ILE A 100 8.20 1.18 1.74
C ILE A 100 7.02 0.64 0.94
N VAL A 101 6.20 1.50 0.32
CA VAL A 101 5.10 1.10 -0.57
C VAL A 101 5.61 0.21 -1.71
N GLY A 102 6.68 0.62 -2.39
CA GLY A 102 7.31 -0.20 -3.44
C GLY A 102 7.85 -1.54 -2.93
N TRP A 103 8.48 -1.55 -1.76
CA TRP A 103 8.94 -2.77 -1.10
C TRP A 103 7.79 -3.72 -0.75
N MET A 104 6.69 -3.20 -0.20
CA MET A 104 5.50 -3.98 0.12
C MET A 104 4.87 -4.62 -1.11
N PHE A 105 4.90 -3.95 -2.26
CA PHE A 105 4.48 -4.59 -3.51
C PHE A 105 5.34 -5.80 -3.87
N PHE A 106 6.68 -5.70 -3.79
CA PHE A 106 7.56 -6.85 -4.02
C PHE A 106 7.31 -8.01 -3.04
N GLU A 107 6.99 -7.67 -1.79
CA GLU A 107 6.66 -8.64 -0.75
C GLU A 107 5.30 -9.33 -1.02
N MET A 108 4.32 -8.58 -1.52
CA MET A 108 3.03 -9.13 -1.96
C MET A 108 3.14 -9.97 -3.24
N ILE A 109 4.13 -9.75 -4.10
CA ILE A 109 4.34 -10.57 -5.30
C ILE A 109 4.98 -11.91 -4.94
N SER A 110 5.80 -11.96 -3.90
CA SER A 110 6.53 -13.19 -3.55
C SER A 110 5.53 -14.32 -3.22
N PRO A 111 5.70 -15.53 -3.80
CA PRO A 111 4.84 -16.67 -3.52
C PRO A 111 4.84 -16.94 -2.02
N GLN A 112 3.73 -16.60 -1.37
CA GLN A 112 3.51 -17.00 0.01
C GLN A 112 2.97 -18.42 -0.06
N ALA A 113 3.64 -19.33 0.65
CA ALA A 113 3.15 -20.68 0.87
C ALA A 113 1.69 -20.55 1.30
N ASP A 114 0.81 -21.06 0.44
CA ASP A 114 -0.62 -20.97 0.57
C ASP A 114 -1.04 -21.48 1.95
N ASN A 115 -1.49 -20.57 2.83
CA ASN A 115 -2.20 -20.94 4.06
C ASN A 115 -3.59 -21.51 3.76
N GLY A 116 -3.87 -21.90 2.50
CA GLY A 116 -4.96 -22.79 2.12
C GLY A 116 -4.93 -24.16 2.80
N ASP A 117 -3.93 -24.50 3.61
CA ASP A 117 -3.89 -25.75 4.39
C ASP A 117 -4.90 -25.78 5.56
N GLU A 118 -5.37 -24.64 6.08
CA GLU A 118 -6.50 -24.63 7.03
C GLU A 118 -7.85 -24.84 6.33
N GLU A 119 -8.02 -24.30 5.12
CA GLU A 119 -9.30 -24.34 4.40
C GLU A 119 -9.47 -25.59 3.51
N ARG A 120 -8.37 -26.15 3.03
CA ARG A 120 -8.37 -27.45 2.34
C ARG A 120 -8.74 -28.58 3.28
N ARG A 121 -8.62 -28.42 4.60
CA ARG A 121 -9.10 -29.43 5.58
C ARG A 121 -10.62 -29.44 5.70
N GLU A 122 -11.30 -28.31 5.48
CA GLU A 122 -12.77 -28.24 5.55
C GLU A 122 -13.43 -28.75 4.24
N ASN A 123 -12.74 -28.63 3.10
CA ASN A 123 -13.26 -29.02 1.79
C ASN A 123 -12.76 -30.38 1.27
N LYS A 124 -11.85 -31.05 1.99
CA LYS A 124 -11.28 -32.36 1.59
C LYS A 124 -12.18 -33.55 1.93
N ASP A 125 -13.28 -33.34 2.65
CA ASP A 125 -14.22 -34.40 2.97
C ASP A 125 -15.15 -34.80 1.81
N THR A 126 -15.08 -34.13 0.64
CA THR A 126 -16.09 -34.37 -0.42
C THR A 126 -15.57 -34.80 -1.79
N HIS A 127 -14.32 -34.59 -2.19
CA HIS A 127 -13.87 -35.12 -3.49
C HIS A 127 -12.35 -35.38 -3.59
N SER A 128 -11.98 -36.66 -3.52
CA SER A 128 -10.72 -37.16 -4.04
C SER A 128 -10.83 -37.40 -5.55
N SER A 129 -9.88 -36.89 -6.36
CA SER A 129 -9.22 -37.61 -7.47
C SER A 129 -8.27 -36.70 -8.29
N THR A 130 -7.05 -37.21 -8.52
CA THR A 130 -6.11 -36.97 -9.65
C THR A 130 -5.64 -35.55 -10.00
N GLY A 131 -4.35 -35.26 -9.81
CA GLY A 131 -3.73 -34.01 -10.29
C GLY A 131 -2.20 -34.01 -10.29
N SER A 132 -1.56 -34.71 -11.24
CA SER A 132 -0.09 -34.64 -11.46
C SER A 132 0.30 -33.79 -12.69
N GLY A 133 -0.65 -33.37 -13.53
CA GLY A 133 -0.40 -32.54 -14.72
C GLY A 133 -0.47 -31.03 -14.48
N ASP A 134 -1.16 -30.58 -13.43
CA ASP A 134 -1.38 -29.15 -13.15
C ASP A 134 -0.17 -28.46 -12.56
N LEU A 135 0.64 -29.17 -11.77
CA LEU A 135 1.76 -28.57 -11.03
C LEU A 135 2.77 -27.86 -11.95
N HIS A 136 3.07 -28.42 -13.12
CA HIS A 136 4.00 -27.79 -14.07
C HIS A 136 3.37 -26.58 -14.78
N LYS A 137 2.06 -26.58 -15.03
CA LYS A 137 1.36 -25.45 -15.65
C LYS A 137 1.21 -24.28 -14.66
N THR A 138 0.88 -24.58 -13.40
CA THR A 138 0.75 -23.61 -12.32
C THR A 138 2.08 -22.89 -12.06
N VAL A 139 3.19 -23.64 -11.95
CA VAL A 139 4.51 -23.05 -11.70
C VAL A 139 4.98 -22.15 -12.86
N VAL A 140 4.64 -22.52 -14.10
CA VAL A 140 5.00 -21.72 -15.28
C VAL A 140 4.20 -20.43 -15.37
N SER A 141 2.88 -20.47 -15.15
CA SER A 141 2.04 -19.25 -15.13
C SER A 141 2.38 -18.34 -13.97
N GLN A 142 2.75 -18.89 -12.82
CA GLN A 142 3.12 -18.12 -11.63
C GLN A 142 4.43 -17.35 -11.82
N HIS A 143 5.46 -17.99 -12.41
CA HIS A 143 6.73 -17.34 -12.70
C HIS A 143 6.61 -16.18 -13.71
N ASP A 144 5.70 -16.30 -14.69
CA ASP A 144 5.45 -15.24 -15.67
C ASP A 144 4.73 -14.04 -15.04
N GLY A 145 3.72 -14.31 -14.21
CA GLY A 145 2.99 -13.30 -13.45
C GLY A 145 3.89 -12.48 -12.51
N ASP A 146 4.79 -13.13 -11.78
CA ASP A 146 5.72 -12.46 -10.87
C ASP A 146 6.66 -11.49 -11.60
N SER A 147 7.08 -11.87 -12.82
CA SER A 147 7.96 -11.06 -13.66
C SER A 147 7.26 -9.80 -14.21
N VAL A 148 6.00 -9.94 -14.62
CA VAL A 148 5.17 -8.81 -15.07
C VAL A 148 4.92 -7.84 -13.92
N MET A 149 4.52 -8.35 -12.75
CA MET A 149 4.27 -7.52 -11.57
C MET A 149 5.52 -6.78 -11.09
N ALA A 150 6.69 -7.44 -11.09
CA ALA A 150 7.96 -6.77 -10.78
C ALA A 150 8.26 -5.61 -11.74
N SER A 151 7.95 -5.78 -13.03
CA SER A 151 8.13 -4.73 -14.05
C SER A 151 7.19 -3.54 -13.81
N VAL A 152 5.94 -3.80 -13.39
CA VAL A 152 4.97 -2.76 -13.01
C VAL A 152 5.47 -1.95 -11.82
N VAL A 153 6.02 -2.60 -10.79
CA VAL A 153 6.56 -1.91 -9.60
C VAL A 153 7.78 -1.07 -9.96
N ILE A 154 8.69 -1.59 -10.80
CA ILE A 154 9.84 -0.81 -11.29
C ILE A 154 9.38 0.42 -12.05
N PHE A 155 8.40 0.27 -12.95
CA PHE A 155 7.83 1.38 -13.71
C PHE A 155 7.19 2.42 -12.79
N TRP A 156 6.46 1.99 -11.76
CA TRP A 156 5.87 2.87 -10.77
C TRP A 156 6.94 3.62 -9.93
N LEU A 157 7.99 2.94 -9.48
CA LEU A 157 9.10 3.56 -8.72
C LEU A 157 9.92 4.55 -9.55
N ALA A 158 10.04 4.29 -10.85
CA ALA A 158 10.72 5.13 -11.83
C ALA A 158 9.83 6.27 -12.38
N ASN A 159 8.53 6.28 -12.05
CA ASN A 159 7.62 7.31 -12.53
C ASN A 159 7.98 8.67 -11.89
N PRO A 160 8.33 9.69 -12.69
CA PRO A 160 8.70 11.00 -12.14
C PRO A 160 7.55 11.66 -11.39
N LEU A 161 6.30 11.41 -11.77
CA LEU A 161 5.14 12.01 -11.10
C LEU A 161 5.03 11.56 -9.64
N THR A 162 5.20 10.27 -9.36
CA THR A 162 5.10 9.72 -7.99
C THR A 162 6.28 10.17 -7.13
N ALA A 163 7.48 10.18 -7.72
CA ALA A 163 8.67 10.70 -7.06
C ALA A 163 8.56 12.19 -6.73
N ILE A 164 8.00 13.00 -7.63
CA ILE A 164 7.76 14.43 -7.39
C ILE A 164 6.72 14.60 -6.27
N ILE A 165 5.57 13.93 -6.31
CA ILE A 165 4.51 14.09 -5.29
C ILE A 165 5.05 13.85 -3.88
N SER A 166 5.82 12.77 -3.67
CA SER A 166 6.43 12.49 -2.36
C SER A 166 7.49 13.53 -1.98
N ALA A 167 8.36 13.91 -2.92
CA ALA A 167 9.41 14.92 -2.68
C ALA A 167 8.86 16.34 -2.44
N ARG A 168 7.69 16.67 -3.00
CA ARG A 168 6.99 17.96 -2.75
C ARG A 168 6.47 18.07 -1.31
N GLY A 169 6.35 16.96 -0.57
CA GLY A 169 5.86 16.97 0.80
C GLY A 169 4.41 16.50 0.97
N ASN A 170 3.86 15.71 0.05
CA ASN A 170 2.50 15.20 0.18
C ASN A 170 2.44 13.93 1.06
N ALA A 171 1.54 13.92 2.05
CA ALA A 171 1.33 12.83 2.99
C ALA A 171 0.48 11.65 2.44
N ASP A 172 -0.01 11.73 1.20
CA ASP A 172 -0.81 10.66 0.55
C ASP A 172 -0.15 9.29 0.61
N VAL A 173 1.18 9.26 0.53
CA VAL A 173 1.96 8.03 0.59
C VAL A 173 1.82 7.26 1.91
N LEU A 174 1.57 7.95 3.03
CA LEU A 174 1.29 7.30 4.31
C LEU A 174 -0.02 6.52 4.27
N VAL A 175 -1.03 7.08 3.59
CA VAL A 175 -2.32 6.43 3.38
C VAL A 175 -2.15 5.22 2.45
N CYS A 176 -1.38 5.37 1.37
CA CYS A 176 -1.06 4.25 0.48
C CYS A 176 -0.36 3.11 1.22
N ALA A 177 0.64 3.41 2.07
CA ALA A 177 1.33 2.41 2.88
C ALA A 177 0.38 1.72 3.86
N ALA A 178 -0.49 2.46 4.55
CA ALA A 178 -1.48 1.90 5.46
C ALA A 178 -2.47 0.98 4.73
N VAL A 179 -2.99 1.40 3.57
CA VAL A 179 -3.90 0.57 2.76
C VAL A 179 -3.20 -0.70 2.28
N LEU A 180 -1.98 -0.60 1.73
CA LEU A 180 -1.23 -1.78 1.32
C LEU A 180 -0.94 -2.72 2.49
N TYR A 181 -0.71 -2.18 3.69
CA TYR A 181 -0.49 -2.99 4.88
C TYR A 181 -1.75 -3.80 5.23
N THR A 182 -2.94 -3.19 5.10
CA THR A 182 -4.21 -3.89 5.32
C THR A 182 -4.42 -5.03 4.33
N LEU A 183 -4.10 -4.81 3.05
CA LEU A 183 -4.17 -5.82 2.00
C LEU A 183 -3.14 -6.94 2.22
N TYR A 184 -1.93 -6.58 2.66
CA TYR A 184 -0.89 -7.54 2.99
C TYR A 184 -1.31 -8.47 4.14
N LEU A 185 -1.91 -7.92 5.20
CA LEU A 185 -2.45 -8.72 6.32
C LEU A 185 -3.63 -9.58 5.89
N LEU A 186 -4.49 -9.06 5.02
CA LEU A 186 -5.62 -9.79 4.45
C LEU A 186 -5.13 -11.00 3.63
N LYS A 187 -4.09 -10.80 2.81
CA LYS A 187 -3.45 -11.88 2.04
C LYS A 187 -2.86 -12.97 2.95
N LYS A 188 -2.37 -12.62 4.15
CA LYS A 188 -1.88 -13.59 5.15
C LYS A 188 -2.99 -14.36 5.89
N GLY A 189 -4.26 -14.05 5.64
CA GLY A 189 -5.40 -14.63 6.36
C GLY A 189 -5.66 -13.99 7.74
N GLN A 190 -4.89 -12.96 8.13
CA GLN A 190 -5.03 -12.27 9.41
C GLN A 190 -6.09 -11.17 9.33
N TRP A 191 -7.36 -11.56 9.16
CA TRP A 191 -8.47 -10.63 8.93
C TRP A 191 -8.74 -9.68 10.10
N VAL A 192 -8.56 -10.11 11.36
CA VAL A 192 -8.73 -9.24 12.54
C VAL A 192 -7.66 -8.15 12.59
N ALA A 193 -6.40 -8.51 12.37
CA ALA A 193 -5.30 -7.55 12.33
C ALA A 193 -5.46 -6.59 11.14
N SER A 194 -5.94 -7.09 9.99
CA SER A 194 -6.28 -6.26 8.84
C SER A 194 -7.42 -5.28 9.15
N ALA A 195 -8.48 -5.71 9.86
CA ALA A 195 -9.59 -4.84 10.26
C ALA A 195 -9.10 -3.72 11.19
N LEU A 196 -8.30 -4.07 12.21
CA LEU A 196 -7.70 -3.10 13.12
C LEU A 196 -6.78 -2.12 12.36
N ALA A 197 -5.93 -2.61 11.47
CA ALA A 197 -5.08 -1.75 10.65
C ALA A 197 -5.91 -0.85 9.72
N HIS A 198 -7.02 -1.32 9.17
CA HIS A 198 -7.83 -0.54 8.25
C HIS A 198 -8.63 0.53 8.97
N GLY A 199 -9.37 0.14 10.01
CA GLY A 199 -10.15 1.06 10.84
C GLY A 199 -9.25 2.04 11.60
N ALA A 200 -8.31 1.54 12.40
CA ALA A 200 -7.52 2.36 13.31
C ALA A 200 -6.44 3.21 12.62
N LEU A 201 -5.85 2.72 11.52
CA LEU A 201 -4.75 3.40 10.84
C LEU A 201 -5.19 4.03 9.52
N ALA A 202 -5.73 3.25 8.57
CA ALA A 202 -5.99 3.77 7.22
C ALA A 202 -7.11 4.83 7.20
N VAL A 203 -8.27 4.54 7.80
CA VAL A 203 -9.43 5.45 7.82
C VAL A 203 -9.17 6.70 8.68
N HIS A 204 -8.40 6.58 9.75
CA HIS A 204 -8.03 7.74 10.57
C HIS A 204 -6.97 8.63 9.92
N LEU A 205 -6.15 8.12 8.99
CA LEU A 205 -5.20 8.95 8.25
C LEU A 205 -5.90 9.83 7.21
N LYS A 206 -6.83 9.24 6.45
CA LYS A 206 -7.77 9.94 5.56
C LYS A 206 -9.05 9.12 5.48
N ILE A 207 -10.18 9.75 5.19
CA ILE A 207 -11.47 9.04 5.05
C ILE A 207 -11.56 8.17 3.78
N TYR A 208 -10.77 8.48 2.73
CA TYR A 208 -10.87 7.82 1.42
C TYR A 208 -10.71 6.29 1.41
N PRO A 209 -9.83 5.65 2.21
CA PRO A 209 -9.73 4.19 2.29
C PRO A 209 -11.03 3.46 2.59
N LEU A 210 -12.06 4.14 3.10
CA LEU A 210 -13.41 3.59 3.30
C LEU A 210 -13.99 3.00 2.00
N ILE A 211 -13.60 3.50 0.82
CA ILE A 211 -14.05 2.97 -0.48
C ILE A 211 -13.66 1.51 -0.70
N TYR A 212 -12.66 0.99 0.03
CA TYR A 212 -12.21 -0.40 -0.08
C TYR A 212 -13.03 -1.38 0.76
N LEU A 213 -13.84 -0.89 1.72
CA LEU A 213 -14.66 -1.75 2.58
C LEU A 213 -15.59 -2.69 1.80
N PRO A 214 -16.31 -2.26 0.74
CA PRO A 214 -17.16 -3.17 -0.03
C PRO A 214 -16.35 -4.30 -0.71
N SER A 215 -15.19 -3.98 -1.28
CA SER A 215 -14.32 -4.96 -1.92
C SER A 215 -13.76 -5.98 -0.91
N ILE A 216 -13.34 -5.51 0.27
CA ILE A 216 -12.85 -6.39 1.33
C ILE A 216 -13.99 -7.25 1.89
N PHE A 217 -15.17 -6.68 2.08
CA PHE A 217 -16.37 -7.40 2.52
C PHE A 217 -16.71 -8.55 1.57
N LEU A 218 -16.74 -8.29 0.25
CA LEU A 218 -17.01 -9.29 -0.77
C LEU A 218 -15.91 -10.35 -0.86
N HIS A 219 -14.64 -9.95 -0.68
CA HIS A 219 -13.53 -10.89 -0.63
C HIS A 219 -13.67 -11.85 0.56
N LEU A 220 -14.04 -11.35 1.74
CA LEU A 220 -14.30 -12.16 2.93
C LEU A 220 -15.53 -13.07 2.77
N CYS A 221 -16.51 -12.69 1.94
CA CYS A 221 -17.66 -13.55 1.61
C CYS A 221 -17.28 -14.79 0.77
N LYS A 222 -16.09 -14.82 0.15
CA LYS A 222 -15.70 -15.81 -0.87
C LYS A 222 -16.79 -16.01 -1.93
N PHE A 223 -17.22 -14.91 -2.52
CA PHE A 223 -18.26 -14.94 -3.54
C PHE A 223 -17.84 -15.81 -4.73
N SER A 224 -18.54 -16.91 -4.98
CA SER A 224 -18.34 -17.78 -6.16
C SER A 224 -19.45 -17.50 -7.17
N THR A 225 -19.06 -17.16 -8.40
CA THR A 225 -19.97 -16.78 -9.49
C THR A 225 -20.88 -17.91 -9.98
N ASP A 226 -20.63 -19.15 -9.55
CA ASP A 226 -21.39 -20.34 -9.93
C ASP A 226 -22.68 -20.57 -9.13
N GLU A 227 -22.93 -19.79 -8.06
CA GLU A 227 -24.13 -19.98 -7.25
C GLU A 227 -25.25 -18.99 -7.62
N GLY A 228 -26.46 -19.53 -7.85
CA GLY A 228 -27.64 -18.73 -8.21
C GLY A 228 -27.92 -17.58 -7.23
N PHE A 229 -28.55 -16.51 -7.74
CA PHE A 229 -28.85 -15.27 -7.01
C PHE A 229 -29.35 -15.45 -5.55
N PRO A 230 -30.32 -16.35 -5.25
CA PRO A 230 -30.79 -16.51 -3.87
C PRO A 230 -29.74 -17.11 -2.91
N ALA A 231 -28.87 -17.99 -3.39
CA ALA A 231 -27.79 -18.58 -2.58
C ALA A 231 -26.70 -17.54 -2.28
N SER A 232 -26.35 -16.74 -3.29
CA SER A 232 -25.43 -15.60 -3.18
C SER A 232 -25.90 -14.56 -2.16
N LEU A 233 -27.20 -14.21 -2.17
CA LEU A 233 -27.77 -13.26 -1.21
C LEU A 233 -27.75 -13.79 0.23
N ARG A 234 -28.04 -15.08 0.41
CA ARG A 234 -27.98 -15.73 1.73
C ARG A 234 -26.56 -15.72 2.30
N ARG A 235 -25.54 -15.98 1.47
CA ARG A 235 -24.14 -15.91 1.88
C ARG A 235 -23.72 -14.49 2.27
N LEU A 236 -24.13 -13.50 1.49
CA LEU A 236 -23.86 -12.08 1.78
C LEU A 236 -24.38 -11.67 3.16
N LEU A 237 -25.62 -12.04 3.49
CA LEU A 237 -26.24 -11.72 4.78
C LEU A 237 -25.69 -12.55 5.94
N SER A 238 -25.17 -13.76 5.67
CA SER A 238 -24.56 -14.60 6.71
C SER A 238 -23.09 -14.24 7.02
N ASN A 239 -22.48 -13.31 6.28
CA ASN A 239 -21.06 -12.99 6.40
C ASN A 239 -20.72 -12.17 7.65
N TRP A 240 -20.74 -12.80 8.81
CA TRP A 240 -20.39 -12.17 10.08
C TRP A 240 -18.97 -11.59 10.08
N LYS A 241 -18.00 -12.23 9.42
CA LYS A 241 -16.61 -11.73 9.34
C LYS A 241 -16.53 -10.39 8.61
N GLY A 242 -17.26 -10.23 7.51
CA GLY A 242 -17.34 -8.95 6.80
C GLY A 242 -18.04 -7.87 7.63
N PHE A 243 -19.12 -8.21 8.33
CA PHE A 243 -19.79 -7.26 9.23
C PHE A 243 -18.87 -6.84 10.38
N ALA A 244 -18.14 -7.77 10.97
CA ALA A 244 -17.15 -7.48 12.02
C ALA A 244 -15.95 -6.67 11.50
N TYR A 245 -15.59 -6.79 10.22
CA TYR A 245 -14.54 -5.99 9.60
C TYR A 245 -14.97 -4.53 9.36
N ALA A 246 -16.26 -4.33 9.06
CA ALA A 246 -16.83 -3.02 8.74
C ALA A 246 -17.42 -2.28 9.95
N ALA A 247 -17.49 -2.93 11.11
CA ALA A 247 -17.96 -2.36 12.38
C ALA A 247 -16.85 -1.58 13.09
#